data_AF-A0A821YIZ8-F1
#
_entry.id   AF-A0A821YIZ8-F1
#
_cell.length_a   1.000
_cell.length_b   1.000
_cell.length_c   1.000
_cell.angle_alpha   90.00
_cell.angle_beta   90.00
_cell.angle_gamma   90.00
#
_symmetry.space_group_name_H-M   'P 1'
#
loop_
_entity.id
_entity.type
_entity.pdbx_description
1 polymer ?
#
loop_
_entity_poly.entity_id
_entity_poly.type
_entity_poly.pdbx_seq_one_letter_code
_entity_poly.pdbx_strand_id
1 'polypeptide(L)'
;MDDFNNLLADGETDSHYLLIQSADVYFPGPDSKVIISNEFPIGNWYPNGDKSKWIAPRTDAGKWNESGIYTYRLYFDLTGHDLNSTEIKGGWSTDNNGVDILINGQSTGFATPYEAFGAGLFPFEIKSGFQSGLNTLDFIVNNGYAPTGLRVEFAPTSKTITMK
;
A
#
# COMPACT_ATOMS: atom_id res chain seq x y z
N MET A 1 3.29 -3.78 -8.40
CA MET A 1 3.71 -4.69 -9.52
C MET A 1 2.69 -4.51 -10.61
N ASP A 2 2.93 -4.94 -11.85
CA ASP A 2 1.85 -5.04 -12.85
C ASP A 2 1.07 -6.35 -12.70
N ASP A 3 0.02 -6.53 -13.51
CA ASP A 3 -0.81 -7.76 -13.55
C ASP A 3 -0.04 -9.03 -13.93
N PHE A 4 1.17 -8.88 -14.47
CA PHE A 4 2.05 -9.97 -14.88
C PHE A 4 3.13 -10.28 -13.82
N ASN A 5 3.00 -9.73 -12.61
CA ASN A 5 3.98 -9.81 -11.52
C ASN A 5 5.35 -9.22 -11.87
N ASN A 6 5.43 -8.29 -12.84
CA ASN A 6 6.63 -7.52 -13.05
C ASN A 6 6.67 -6.31 -12.10
N LEU A 7 7.87 -5.90 -11.70
CA LEU A 7 8.04 -4.62 -11.03
C LEU A 7 7.74 -3.48 -12.01
N LEU A 8 6.94 -2.52 -11.55
CA LEU A 8 6.73 -1.27 -12.27
C LEU A 8 8.01 -0.42 -12.27
N ALA A 9 8.24 0.27 -13.39
CA ALA A 9 9.35 1.19 -13.52
C ALA A 9 9.17 2.41 -12.59
N ASP A 10 10.28 3.10 -12.30
CA ASP A 10 10.22 4.39 -11.60
C ASP A 10 9.34 5.37 -12.41
N GLY A 11 8.49 6.14 -11.73
CA GLY A 11 7.67 7.14 -12.39
C GLY A 11 6.28 6.66 -12.84
N GLU A 12 6.08 5.35 -12.95
CA GLU A 12 4.82 4.76 -13.40
C GLU A 12 3.69 4.92 -12.36
N THR A 13 2.45 4.91 -12.82
CA THR A 13 1.29 4.75 -11.94
C THR A 13 1.13 3.27 -11.61
N ASP A 14 1.00 2.93 -10.33
CA ASP A 14 0.59 1.60 -9.92
C ASP A 14 -0.94 1.49 -10.01
N SER A 15 -1.43 0.75 -11.02
CA SER A 15 -2.85 0.62 -11.31
C SER A 15 -3.61 -0.20 -10.26
N HIS A 16 -2.93 -0.96 -9.41
CA HIS A 16 -3.57 -1.73 -8.33
C HIS A 16 -3.92 -0.89 -7.11
N TYR A 17 -3.31 0.29 -6.96
CA TYR A 17 -3.52 1.16 -5.82
C TYR A 17 -4.11 2.50 -6.23
N LEU A 18 -5.32 2.77 -5.75
CA LEU A 18 -5.94 4.09 -5.86
C LEU A 18 -5.66 4.90 -4.59
N LEU A 19 -5.13 6.11 -4.75
CA LEU A 19 -5.09 7.10 -3.68
C LEU A 19 -6.48 7.72 -3.51
N ILE A 20 -7.29 7.17 -2.62
CA ILE A 20 -8.69 7.59 -2.44
C ILE A 20 -8.86 8.74 -1.43
N GLN A 21 -7.80 9.05 -0.68
CA GLN A 21 -7.74 10.20 0.21
C GLN A 21 -6.30 10.70 0.23
N SER A 22 -6.13 12.02 0.11
CA SER A 22 -4.85 12.71 0.21
C SER A 22 -5.03 13.96 1.06
N ALA A 23 -4.10 14.19 1.98
CA ALA A 23 -4.04 15.45 2.73
C ALA A 23 -3.49 16.61 1.90
N ASP A 24 -2.82 16.30 0.79
CA ASP A 24 -2.23 17.30 -0.11
C ASP A 24 -3.17 17.60 -1.27
N VAL A 25 -3.73 18.80 -1.28
CA VAL A 25 -4.71 19.26 -2.27
C VAL A 25 -4.14 19.36 -3.69
N TYR A 26 -2.81 19.44 -3.85
CA TYR A 26 -2.17 19.46 -5.16
C TYR A 26 -1.94 18.06 -5.73
N PHE A 27 -2.02 17.03 -4.88
CA PHE A 27 -1.92 15.63 -5.25
C PHE A 27 -3.12 14.84 -4.70
N PRO A 28 -4.34 15.13 -5.18
CA PRO A 28 -5.57 14.59 -4.61
C PRO A 28 -5.81 13.09 -4.88
N GLY A 29 -4.98 12.44 -5.71
CA GLY A 29 -5.25 11.13 -6.29
C GLY A 29 -6.05 11.22 -7.60
N PRO A 30 -6.54 10.10 -8.17
CA PRO A 30 -6.47 8.74 -7.62
C PRO A 30 -5.16 8.02 -7.90
N ASP A 31 -4.24 8.61 -8.66
CA ASP A 31 -2.99 7.96 -9.02
C ASP A 31 -2.10 7.73 -7.80
N SER A 32 -1.59 6.51 -7.67
CA SER A 32 -0.45 6.18 -6.81
C SER A 32 0.78 5.99 -7.69
N LYS A 33 1.85 6.73 -7.41
CA LYS A 33 3.04 6.80 -8.26
C LYS A 33 4.20 6.02 -7.66
N VAL A 34 4.87 5.21 -8.48
CA VAL A 34 6.13 4.57 -8.10
C VAL A 34 7.21 5.64 -7.96
N ILE A 35 7.83 5.67 -6.79
CA ILE A 35 8.86 6.67 -6.47
C ILE A 35 10.14 6.39 -7.26
N ILE A 36 10.83 7.46 -7.64
CA ILE A 36 12.14 7.40 -8.30
C ILE A 36 13.16 6.77 -7.34
N SER A 37 13.70 5.60 -7.69
CA SER A 37 14.49 4.74 -6.81
C SER A 37 15.89 5.27 -6.51
N ASN A 38 16.40 6.22 -7.30
CA ASN A 38 17.73 6.83 -7.12
C ASN A 38 17.67 8.26 -6.55
N GLU A 39 16.53 8.68 -6.01
CA GLU A 39 16.33 9.99 -5.40
C GLU A 39 15.87 9.86 -3.94
N PHE A 40 16.12 10.90 -3.14
CA PHE A 40 15.56 11.01 -1.79
C PHE A 40 14.02 10.94 -1.87
N PRO A 41 13.34 10.15 -1.01
CA PRO A 41 13.81 9.53 0.24
C PRO A 41 14.39 8.11 0.14
N ILE A 42 14.50 7.53 -1.06
CA ILE A 42 15.06 6.19 -1.23
C ILE A 42 16.55 6.20 -0.83
N GLY A 43 16.93 5.23 -0.01
CA GLY A 43 18.24 5.19 0.69
C GLY A 43 18.12 5.42 2.20
N ASN A 44 17.12 6.20 2.63
CA ASN A 44 16.73 6.30 4.04
C ASN A 44 15.56 5.36 4.36
N TRP A 45 14.67 5.18 3.38
CA TRP A 45 13.59 4.21 3.45
C TRP A 45 14.08 2.78 3.23
N TYR A 46 13.30 1.83 3.75
CA TYR A 46 13.53 0.41 3.63
C TYR A 46 13.65 0.05 2.14
N PRO A 47 14.77 -0.54 1.69
CA PRO A 47 15.09 -0.63 0.27
C PRO A 47 14.01 -1.36 -0.53
N ASN A 48 13.70 -0.86 -1.73
CA ASN A 48 12.87 -1.57 -2.72
C ASN A 48 13.33 -3.03 -2.88
N GLY A 49 12.37 -3.93 -3.09
CA GLY A 49 12.62 -5.37 -3.26
C GLY A 49 12.31 -5.84 -4.67
N ASP A 50 12.54 -7.13 -4.92
CA ASP A 50 12.21 -7.81 -6.18
C ASP A 50 10.70 -7.96 -6.43
N LYS A 51 9.88 -7.80 -5.38
CA LYS A 51 8.41 -7.98 -5.42
C LYS A 51 7.61 -6.70 -5.17
N SER A 52 8.23 -5.64 -4.69
CA SER A 52 7.51 -4.41 -4.34
C SER A 52 8.41 -3.19 -4.33
N LYS A 53 7.85 -2.05 -4.71
CA LYS A 53 8.47 -0.73 -4.63
C LYS A 53 7.58 0.23 -3.87
N TRP A 54 8.16 1.31 -3.37
CA TRP A 54 7.41 2.39 -2.73
C TRP A 54 6.52 3.13 -3.75
N ILE A 55 5.29 3.39 -3.32
CA ILE A 55 4.34 4.28 -3.99
C ILE A 55 4.02 5.49 -3.11
N ALA A 56 3.68 6.62 -3.75
CA ALA A 56 3.32 7.87 -3.09
C ALA A 56 2.36 8.68 -3.98
N PRO A 57 1.83 9.83 -3.52
CA PRO A 57 1.00 10.72 -4.36
C PRO A 57 1.76 11.29 -5.57
N ARG A 58 3.10 11.26 -5.53
CA ARG A 58 4.01 11.80 -6.55
C ARG A 58 5.26 10.95 -6.68
N THR A 59 5.91 11.01 -7.84
CA THR A 59 7.12 10.22 -8.15
C THR A 59 8.37 10.77 -7.45
N ASP A 60 8.44 12.09 -7.27
CA ASP A 60 9.53 12.83 -6.64
C ASP A 60 9.23 13.10 -5.16
N ALA A 61 8.99 12.04 -4.37
CA ALA A 61 8.55 12.12 -2.98
C ALA A 61 9.46 12.98 -2.07
N GLY A 62 10.72 13.18 -2.45
CA GLY A 62 11.63 14.10 -1.79
C GLY A 62 11.23 15.58 -1.82
N LYS A 63 10.26 15.96 -2.66
CA LYS A 63 9.61 17.28 -2.66
C LYS A 63 8.50 17.43 -1.61
N TRP A 64 8.25 16.36 -0.86
CA TRP A 64 7.28 16.27 0.22
C TRP A 64 5.84 16.39 -0.27
N ASN A 65 4.96 15.96 0.62
CA ASN A 65 3.53 16.20 0.56
C ASN A 65 3.08 16.74 1.92
N GLU A 66 1.91 17.38 1.97
CA GLU A 66 1.36 17.93 3.21
C GLU A 66 1.22 16.88 4.33
N SER A 67 1.28 17.32 5.58
CA SER A 67 1.00 16.44 6.71
C SER A 67 -0.48 16.06 6.77
N GLY A 68 -0.78 14.79 7.03
CA GLY A 68 -2.15 14.29 7.23
C GLY A 68 -2.34 12.86 6.74
N ILE A 69 -3.60 12.49 6.51
CA ILE A 69 -3.99 11.13 6.14
C ILE A 69 -3.96 10.91 4.63
N TYR A 70 -3.34 9.81 4.23
CA TYR A 70 -3.32 9.26 2.88
C TYR A 70 -3.90 7.84 2.93
N THR A 71 -4.87 7.53 2.07
CA THR A 71 -5.47 6.20 2.02
C THR A 71 -5.31 5.59 0.64
N TYR A 72 -4.61 4.45 0.58
CA TYR A 72 -4.38 3.69 -0.65
C TYR A 72 -5.29 2.47 -0.67
N ARG A 73 -6.18 2.41 -1.65
CA ARG A 73 -7.15 1.34 -1.84
C ARG A 73 -6.71 0.38 -2.92
N LEU A 74 -6.87 -0.92 -2.63
CA LEU A 74 -6.74 -2.00 -3.59
C LEU A 74 -8.05 -2.77 -3.71
N TYR A 75 -8.34 -3.29 -4.91
CA TYR A 75 -9.49 -4.16 -5.17
C TYR A 75 -9.06 -5.58 -5.46
N PHE A 76 -9.88 -6.53 -5.00
CA PHE A 76 -9.71 -7.94 -5.33
C PHE A 76 -11.05 -8.66 -5.34
N ASP A 77 -11.15 -9.72 -6.14
CA ASP A 77 -12.40 -10.46 -6.33
C ASP A 77 -12.30 -11.85 -5.71
N LEU A 78 -13.28 -12.20 -4.87
CA LEU A 78 -13.43 -13.50 -4.21
C LEU A 78 -14.65 -14.28 -4.73
N THR A 79 -15.18 -13.95 -5.91
CA THR A 79 -16.27 -14.71 -6.54
C THR A 79 -15.90 -16.19 -6.67
N GLY A 80 -16.68 -17.06 -6.03
CA GLY A 80 -16.45 -18.51 -6.06
C GLY A 80 -15.35 -19.01 -5.11
N HIS A 81 -14.76 -18.14 -4.29
CA HIS A 81 -13.82 -18.55 -3.25
C HIS A 81 -14.54 -18.97 -1.96
N ASP A 82 -13.98 -19.95 -1.25
CA ASP A 82 -14.41 -20.30 0.10
C ASP A 82 -13.84 -19.29 1.11
N LEU A 83 -14.69 -18.38 1.57
CA LEU A 83 -14.34 -17.30 2.48
C LEU A 83 -13.82 -17.80 3.84
N ASN A 84 -14.24 -18.99 4.30
CA ASN A 84 -13.77 -19.55 5.58
C ASN A 84 -12.31 -20.00 5.53
N SER A 85 -11.81 -20.29 4.33
CA SER A 85 -10.41 -20.67 4.07
C SER A 85 -9.59 -19.50 3.49
N THR A 86 -10.20 -18.33 3.30
CA THR A 86 -9.55 -17.19 2.67
C THR A 86 -8.69 -16.47 3.70
N GLU A 87 -7.44 -16.20 3.31
CA GLU A 87 -6.47 -15.47 4.11
C GLU A 87 -5.67 -14.55 3.18
N ILE A 88 -5.48 -13.31 3.60
CA ILE A 88 -4.55 -12.38 2.96
C ILE A 88 -3.51 -12.00 4.00
N LYS A 89 -2.24 -12.20 3.68
CA LYS A 89 -1.13 -11.83 4.57
C LYS A 89 0.03 -11.28 3.79
N GLY A 90 0.86 -10.51 4.46
CA GLY A 90 1.98 -9.83 3.84
C GLY A 90 2.75 -9.00 4.84
N GLY A 91 3.58 -8.11 4.30
CA GLY A 91 4.26 -7.08 5.04
C GLY A 91 3.99 -5.71 4.43
N TRP A 92 3.93 -4.67 5.27
CA TRP A 92 3.80 -3.28 4.81
C TRP A 92 4.73 -2.35 5.56
N SER A 93 5.16 -1.29 4.89
CA SER A 93 5.94 -0.19 5.44
C SER A 93 5.35 1.12 4.96
N THR A 94 5.50 2.17 5.76
CA THR A 94 4.82 3.45 5.58
C THR A 94 5.76 4.58 5.95
N ASP A 95 5.56 5.77 5.38
CA ASP A 95 6.12 7.02 5.92
C ASP A 95 4.98 8.02 6.23
N ASN A 96 4.71 8.38 7.49
CA ASN A 96 5.38 7.97 8.74
C ASN A 96 4.81 6.65 9.30
N ASN A 97 3.67 6.67 10.02
CA ASN A 97 3.03 5.45 10.52
C ASN A 97 1.81 5.03 9.69
N GLY A 98 1.57 3.73 9.65
CA GLY A 98 0.32 3.11 9.24
C GLY A 98 -0.66 3.17 10.41
N VAL A 99 -1.84 3.72 10.16
CA VAL A 99 -2.91 3.86 11.16
C VAL A 99 -3.73 2.59 11.25
N ASP A 100 -4.10 2.02 10.10
CA ASP A 100 -4.88 0.79 10.02
C ASP A 100 -4.77 0.19 8.61
N ILE A 101 -5.12 -1.09 8.50
CA ILE A 101 -5.53 -1.71 7.24
C ILE A 101 -7.02 -2.02 7.36
N LEU A 102 -7.86 -1.49 6.46
CA LEU A 102 -9.28 -1.81 6.46
C LEU A 102 -9.60 -2.89 5.43
N ILE A 103 -10.43 -3.87 5.81
CA ILE A 103 -11.06 -4.82 4.90
C ILE A 103 -12.53 -4.45 4.73
N ASN A 104 -12.95 -4.06 3.52
CA ASN A 104 -14.31 -3.60 3.25
C ASN A 104 -14.79 -2.49 4.21
N GLY A 105 -13.88 -1.56 4.55
CA GLY A 105 -14.14 -0.46 5.50
C GLY A 105 -14.15 -0.87 6.98
N GLN A 106 -13.90 -2.14 7.31
CA GLN A 106 -13.78 -2.62 8.69
C GLN A 106 -12.32 -2.66 9.13
N SER A 107 -12.05 -2.12 10.32
CA SER A 107 -10.72 -2.12 10.95
C SER A 107 -10.19 -3.54 11.15
N THR A 108 -8.91 -3.74 10.85
CA THR A 108 -8.19 -4.97 11.20
C THR A 108 -7.29 -4.79 12.42
N GLY A 109 -6.97 -3.54 12.77
CA GLY A 109 -6.11 -3.19 13.90
C GLY A 109 -4.62 -3.33 13.60
N PHE A 110 -4.23 -3.68 12.36
CA PHE A 110 -2.84 -3.67 11.96
C PHE A 110 -2.35 -2.24 11.77
N ALA A 111 -1.34 -1.86 12.53
CA ALA A 111 -0.69 -0.55 12.48
C ALA A 111 0.84 -0.73 12.43
N THR A 112 1.56 0.33 12.04
CA THR A 112 3.04 0.37 12.08
C THR A 112 3.51 1.48 13.01
N PRO A 113 4.75 1.43 13.55
CA PRO A 113 5.31 2.53 14.34
C PRO A 113 5.58 3.78 13.50
N TYR A 114 5.82 4.90 14.16
CA TYR A 114 6.11 6.20 13.51
C TYR A 114 7.24 6.15 12.48
N GLU A 115 8.29 5.40 12.76
CA GLU A 115 9.50 5.30 11.92
C GLU A 115 9.49 4.03 11.04
N ALA A 116 8.31 3.55 10.64
CA ALA A 116 8.17 2.28 9.90
C ALA A 116 8.99 2.25 8.61
N PHE A 117 9.10 3.41 7.95
CA PHE A 117 9.86 3.58 6.72
C PHE A 117 11.31 3.12 6.82
N GLY A 118 11.95 3.24 7.98
CA GLY A 118 13.34 2.81 8.18
C GLY A 118 13.47 1.41 8.79
N ALA A 119 12.39 0.87 9.36
CA ALA A 119 12.42 -0.33 10.20
C ALA A 119 12.13 -1.65 9.44
N GLY A 120 11.54 -1.57 8.25
CA GLY A 120 11.23 -2.74 7.42
C GLY A 120 9.75 -2.93 7.13
N LEU A 121 9.41 -4.13 6.65
CA LEU A 121 8.03 -4.55 6.44
C LEU A 121 7.46 -5.15 7.73
N PHE A 122 6.36 -4.56 8.22
CA PHE A 122 5.61 -5.04 9.38
C PHE A 122 4.58 -6.06 8.91
N PRO A 123 4.44 -7.22 9.58
CA PRO A 123 3.52 -8.26 9.11
C PRO A 123 2.05 -7.90 9.37
N PHE A 124 1.17 -8.35 8.48
CA PHE A 124 -0.28 -8.37 8.67
C PHE A 124 -0.88 -9.69 8.18
N GLU A 125 -2.00 -10.09 8.77
CA GLU A 125 -2.73 -11.33 8.43
C GLU A 125 -4.24 -11.14 8.66
N ILE A 126 -5.00 -11.12 7.56
CA ILE A 126 -6.44 -10.88 7.54
C ILE A 126 -7.15 -12.21 7.23
N LYS A 127 -8.01 -12.65 8.14
CA LYS A 127 -8.75 -13.93 8.09
C LYS A 127 -10.26 -13.78 8.13
N SER A 128 -10.76 -12.55 8.19
CA SER A 128 -12.19 -12.24 8.31
C SER A 128 -12.51 -10.88 7.70
N GLY A 129 -13.80 -10.54 7.59
CA GLY A 129 -14.26 -9.31 6.95
C GLY A 129 -14.45 -9.42 5.44
N PHE A 130 -14.17 -10.59 4.86
CA PHE A 130 -14.36 -10.88 3.44
C PHE A 130 -15.84 -11.03 3.07
N GLN A 131 -16.16 -10.65 1.84
CA GLN A 131 -17.46 -10.92 1.20
C GLN A 131 -17.27 -11.66 -0.13
N SER A 132 -18.32 -12.32 -0.62
CA SER A 132 -18.29 -12.88 -1.98
C SER A 132 -18.24 -11.74 -3.01
N GLY A 133 -17.47 -11.92 -4.07
CA GLY A 133 -17.30 -10.89 -5.10
C GLY A 133 -16.21 -9.87 -4.76
N LEU A 134 -16.45 -8.62 -5.13
CA LEU A 134 -15.48 -7.54 -4.98
C LEU A 134 -15.26 -7.16 -3.52
N ASN A 135 -13.99 -7.08 -3.11
CA ASN A 135 -13.54 -6.64 -1.80
C ASN A 135 -12.53 -5.50 -1.94
N THR A 136 -12.33 -4.74 -0.87
CA THR A 136 -11.31 -3.67 -0.80
C THR A 136 -10.35 -3.87 0.38
N LEU A 137 -9.07 -3.56 0.15
CA LEU A 137 -8.10 -3.29 1.20
C LEU A 137 -7.72 -1.82 1.17
N ASP A 138 -7.86 -1.12 2.30
CA ASP A 138 -7.45 0.28 2.45
C ASP A 138 -6.28 0.37 3.42
N PHE A 139 -5.12 0.81 2.94
CA PHE A 139 -3.94 1.09 3.75
C PHE A 139 -3.97 2.56 4.13
N ILE A 140 -4.16 2.85 5.42
CA ILE A 140 -4.23 4.22 5.94
C ILE A 140 -2.87 4.63 6.46
N VAL A 141 -2.27 5.63 5.83
CA VAL A 141 -0.98 6.20 6.19
C VAL A 141 -1.20 7.59 6.81
N ASN A 142 -0.55 7.83 7.94
CA ASN A 142 -0.46 9.14 8.56
C ASN A 142 0.92 9.73 8.27
N ASN A 143 0.95 10.78 7.46
CA ASN A 143 2.13 11.61 7.25
C ASN A 143 2.18 12.67 8.35
N GLY A 144 3.08 12.51 9.32
CA GLY A 144 3.34 13.50 10.36
C GLY A 144 4.08 14.72 9.81
N TYR A 145 5.07 14.52 8.92
CA TYR A 145 5.82 15.57 8.23
C TYR A 145 6.78 14.94 7.20
N ALA A 146 7.19 15.72 6.19
CA ALA A 146 8.17 15.33 5.17
C ALA A 146 7.62 14.30 4.14
N PRO A 147 8.44 13.48 3.43
CA PRO A 147 7.92 12.53 2.45
C PRO A 147 6.89 11.57 3.04
N THR A 148 5.91 11.18 2.22
CA THR A 148 4.98 10.10 2.54
C THR A 148 5.03 9.01 1.51
N GLY A 149 4.80 7.78 1.93
CA GLY A 149 4.74 6.64 1.02
C GLY A 149 4.18 5.39 1.67
N LEU A 150 3.83 4.44 0.80
CA LEU A 150 3.39 3.10 1.15
C LEU A 150 4.23 2.09 0.36
N ARG A 151 4.62 1.02 1.02
CA ARG A 151 5.13 -0.18 0.34
C ARG A 151 4.48 -1.41 0.95
N VAL A 152 3.93 -2.27 0.11
CA VAL A 152 3.26 -3.51 0.51
C VAL A 152 3.85 -4.68 -0.27
N GLU A 153 4.09 -5.78 0.42
CA GLU A 153 4.46 -7.06 -0.16
C GLU A 153 3.52 -8.15 0.34
N PHE A 154 2.70 -8.71 -0.55
CA PHE A 154 1.84 -9.84 -0.21
C PHE A 154 2.66 -11.13 -0.17
N ALA A 155 2.38 -11.98 0.81
CA ALA A 155 2.91 -13.33 0.82
C ALA A 155 2.28 -14.14 -0.33
N PRO A 156 2.99 -15.13 -0.89
CA PRO A 156 2.40 -16.03 -1.88
C PRO A 156 1.14 -16.69 -1.31
N THR A 157 0.02 -16.54 -2.01
CA THR A 157 -1.21 -17.27 -1.68
C THR A 157 -1.21 -18.63 -2.38
N SER A 158 -1.72 -19.66 -1.71
CA SER A 158 -1.93 -20.98 -2.30
C SER A 158 -3.11 -21.04 -3.28
N LYS A 159 -3.90 -19.96 -3.38
CA LYS A 159 -4.97 -19.75 -4.36
C LYS A 159 -4.76 -18.38 -5.03
N THR A 160 -4.88 -18.32 -6.36
CA THR A 160 -4.78 -17.06 -7.10
C THR A 160 -5.92 -16.13 -6.70
N ILE A 161 -5.59 -14.97 -6.15
CA ILE A 161 -6.54 -13.86 -5.98
C ILE A 161 -6.29 -12.93 -7.16
N THR A 162 -7.34 -12.63 -7.92
CA THR A 162 -7.23 -11.65 -9.01
C THR A 162 -7.33 -10.25 -8.42
N MET A 163 -6.21 -9.55 -8.42
CA MET A 163 -6.16 -8.11 -8.17
C MET A 163 -6.81 -7.41 -9.36
N LYS A 164 -7.60 -6.37 -9.11
CA LYS A 164 -8.24 -5.55 -10.15
C LYS A 164 -7.75 -4.12 -10.10
#